data_AF-A0A8T9QB36-F1
#
_entry.id   AF-A0A8T9QB36-F1
#
_cell.length_a   1.000
_cell.length_b   1.000
_cell.length_c   1.000
_cell.angle_alpha   90.00
_cell.angle_beta   90.00
_cell.angle_gamma   90.00
#
_symmetry.space_group_name_H-M   'P 1'
#
loop_
_entity.id
_entity.type
_entity.pdbx_description
1 polymer ?
#
loop_
_entity_poly.entity_id
_entity_poly.type
_entity_poly.pdbx_seq_one_letter_code
_entity_poly.pdbx_strand_id
1 'polypeptide(L)' 'MQLADKTAQEIKAPLIFINTGTRAALPELPGLSDVPYLTTTELLDLQELPEHLLILGGATSGWNLGRCFAGLAAK' A
#
# COMPACT_ATOMS: atom_id res chain seq x y z
N MET A 1 -16.87 -3.98 -18.88
CA MET A 1 -15.63 -4.07 -18.06
C MET A 1 -14.49 -4.32 -19.04
N GLN A 2 -13.39 -3.56 -18.97
CA GLN A 2 -12.28 -3.70 -19.92
C GLN A 2 -11.34 -4.79 -19.40
N LEU A 3 -11.17 -5.84 -20.19
CA LEU A 3 -10.39 -7.03 -19.86
C LEU A 3 -8.89 -6.78 -20.12
N ALA A 4 -8.01 -7.63 -19.58
CA ALA A 4 -6.55 -7.48 -19.66
C ALA A 4 -6.02 -7.45 -21.12
N ASP A 5 -6.79 -7.95 -22.07
CA ASP A 5 -6.55 -7.92 -23.52
C ASP A 5 -7.09 -6.64 -24.21
N LYS A 6 -7.53 -5.65 -23.42
CA LYS A 6 -8.19 -4.41 -23.86
C LYS A 6 -9.53 -4.61 -24.58
N THR A 7 -10.10 -5.80 -24.56
CA THR A 7 -11.45 -6.03 -25.06
C THR A 7 -12.49 -5.58 -24.04
N ALA A 8 -13.70 -5.28 -24.50
CA ALA A 8 -14.81 -4.89 -23.63
C ALA A 8 -15.92 -5.91 -23.77
N GLN A 9 -16.41 -6.39 -22.62
CA GLN A 9 -17.55 -7.30 -22.56
C GLN A 9 -18.70 -6.70 -21.75
N GLU A 10 -19.92 -6.92 -22.25
CA GLU A 10 -21.16 -6.65 -21.53
C GLU A 10 -21.49 -7.81 -20.59
N ILE A 11 -21.77 -7.50 -19.33
CA ILE A 11 -22.09 -8.50 -18.29
C ILE A 11 -23.45 -8.16 -17.72
N LYS A 12 -24.36 -9.15 -17.68
CA LYS A 12 -25.69 -9.04 -17.05
C LYS A 12 -25.82 -10.10 -15.97
N ALA A 13 -26.28 -9.68 -14.80
CA ALA A 13 -26.61 -10.57 -13.69
C ALA A 13 -27.74 -9.94 -12.86
N PRO A 14 -28.54 -10.74 -12.13
CA PRO A 14 -29.56 -10.20 -11.23
C PRO A 14 -29.00 -9.27 -10.14
N LEU A 15 -27.76 -9.52 -9.70
CA LEU A 15 -27.00 -8.68 -8.77
C LEU A 15 -25.53 -8.64 -9.20
N ILE A 16 -24.88 -7.48 -9.04
CA ILE A 16 -23.46 -7.27 -9.30
C ILE A 16 -22.85 -6.62 -8.06
N PHE A 17 -21.78 -7.22 -7.51
CA PHE A 17 -21.04 -6.68 -6.36
C PHE A 17 -19.66 -6.19 -6.81
N ILE A 18 -19.29 -4.96 -6.44
CA ILE A 18 -17.99 -4.36 -6.74
C ILE A 18 -17.13 -4.40 -5.48
N ASN A 19 -16.19 -5.33 -5.43
CA ASN A 19 -15.31 -5.59 -4.27
C ASN A 19 -13.83 -5.45 -4.66
N THR A 20 -13.44 -4.36 -5.30
CA THR A 20 -12.08 -4.15 -5.83
C THR A 20 -11.01 -3.83 -4.78
N GLY A 21 -11.36 -3.90 -3.49
CA GLY A 21 -10.46 -3.57 -2.39
C GLY A 21 -10.11 -2.07 -2.31
N THR A 22 -8.99 -1.78 -1.66
CA THR A 22 -8.48 -0.41 -1.42
C THR A 22 -7.00 -0.33 -1.79
N ARG A 23 -6.46 0.88 -1.80
CA ARG A 23 -5.05 1.18 -2.05
C ARG A 23 -4.54 2.18 -1.02
N ALA A 24 -3.23 2.19 -0.77
CA ALA A 24 -2.61 3.11 0.18
C ALA A 24 -2.92 4.56 -0.22
N ALA A 25 -3.38 5.36 0.74
CA ALA A 25 -3.58 6.79 0.54
C ALA A 25 -2.23 7.49 0.72
N LEU A 26 -1.82 8.26 -0.29
CA LEU A 26 -0.62 9.09 -0.22
C LEU A 26 -0.97 10.46 0.35
N PRO A 27 -0.24 10.97 1.34
CA PRO A 27 -0.47 12.31 1.86
C PRO A 27 -0.04 13.36 0.83
N GLU A 28 -0.74 14.49 0.80
CA GLU A 28 -0.31 15.68 0.05
C GLU A 28 0.85 16.35 0.77
N LEU A 29 2.05 15.78 0.60
CA LEU A 29 3.29 16.28 1.19
C LEU A 29 4.21 16.78 0.06
N PRO A 30 4.50 18.09 -0.02
CA PRO A 30 5.43 18.61 -1.02
C PRO A 30 6.78 17.89 -0.97
N GLY A 31 7.29 17.48 -2.14
CA GLY A 31 8.55 16.75 -2.27
C GLY A 31 8.46 15.23 -2.02
N LEU A 32 7.33 14.69 -1.53
CA LEU A 32 7.20 13.24 -1.31
C LEU A 32 7.25 12.45 -2.64
N SER A 33 6.68 12.99 -3.71
CA SER A 33 6.70 12.36 -5.02
C SER A 33 8.08 12.39 -5.69
N ASP A 34 9.00 13.22 -5.18
CA ASP A 34 10.34 13.40 -5.76
C ASP A 34 11.38 12.47 -5.11
N VAL A 35 10.99 11.74 -4.05
CA VAL A 35 11.85 10.81 -3.32
C VAL A 35 11.32 9.39 -3.41
N PRO A 36 12.20 8.36 -3.37
CA PRO A 36 11.75 6.99 -3.18
C PRO A 36 11.05 6.85 -1.83
N TYR A 37 9.82 6.36 -1.83
CA TYR A 37 9.09 5.98 -0.63
C TYR A 37 8.53 4.57 -0.79
N LEU A 38 8.22 3.92 0.33
CA LEU A 38 7.59 2.62 0.37
C LEU A 38 6.16 2.78 0.89
N THR A 39 5.22 2.08 0.27
CA THR A 39 3.90 1.80 0.85
C THR A 39 3.98 0.54 1.71
N THR A 40 2.89 0.21 2.41
CA THR A 40 2.80 -1.03 3.19
C THR A 40 3.11 -2.28 2.36
N THR A 41 2.73 -2.29 1.08
CA THR A 41 3.01 -3.43 0.20
C THR A 41 4.51 -3.58 -0.03
N GLU A 42 5.21 -2.53 -0.49
CA GLU A 42 6.65 -2.65 -0.74
C GLU A 42 7.47 -2.85 0.54
N LEU A 43 7.06 -2.27 1.67
CA LEU A 43 7.74 -2.45 2.96
C LEU A 43 7.76 -3.92 3.40
N LEU A 44 6.66 -4.65 3.17
CA LEU A 44 6.54 -6.06 3.55
C LEU A 44 7.29 -7.01 2.61
N ASP A 45 7.62 -6.56 1.41
CA ASP A 45 8.40 -7.33 0.43
C ASP A 45 9.91 -7.15 0.59
N LEU A 46 10.38 -6.27 1.49
CA LEU A 46 11.80 -6.08 1.78
C LEU A 46 12.46 -7.38 2.25
N GLN A 47 13.58 -7.73 1.61
CA GLN A 47 14.37 -8.91 1.97
C GLN A 47 15.40 -8.62 3.06
N GLU A 48 15.75 -7.34 3.24
CA GLU A 48 16.69 -6.87 4.23
C GLU A 48 16.01 -5.88 5.18
N LEU A 49 16.37 -5.97 6.46
CA LEU A 49 15.81 -5.07 7.47
C LEU A 49 16.46 -3.68 7.33
N PRO A 50 15.67 -2.59 7.21
CA PRO A 50 16.23 -1.25 7.19
C PRO A 50 16.83 -0.87 8.55
N GLU A 51 18.00 -0.22 8.54
CA GLU A 51 18.60 0.32 9.77
C GLU A 51 17.75 1.43 10.40
N HIS A 52 17.04 2.19 9.57
CA HIS A 52 16.20 3.32 9.95
C HIS A 52 14.87 3.28 9.19
N LEU A 53 13.76 3.39 9.92
CA LEU A 53 12.41 3.36 9.35
C LEU A 53 11.57 4.54 9.84
N LEU A 54 11.22 5.45 8.93
CA LEU A 54 10.23 6.50 9.17
C LEU A 54 8.86 6.06 8.62
N ILE A 55 7.85 6.01 9.49
CA ILE A 55 6.46 5.75 9.08
C ILE A 55 5.68 7.05 9.05
N LEU A 56 5.20 7.43 7.86
CA LEU A 56 4.31 8.57 7.67
C LEU A 56 2.85 8.13 7.80
N GLY A 57 2.24 8.40 8.96
CA GLY A 57 0.83 8.10 9.26
C GLY A 57 0.66 7.16 10.46
N GLY A 58 -0.32 7.48 11.32
CA GLY A 58 -0.54 6.81 12.61
C GLY A 58 -1.76 5.90 12.67
N ALA A 59 -2.30 5.46 11.54
CA ALA A 59 -3.38 4.48 11.52
C ALA A 59 -2.88 3.15 12.14
N THR A 60 -3.81 2.29 12.55
CA THR A 60 -3.49 0.98 13.16
C THR A 60 -2.51 0.17 12.31
N SER A 61 -2.59 0.24 10.98
CA SER A 61 -1.62 -0.38 10.07
C SER A 61 -0.19 0.15 10.29
N GLY A 62 0.01 1.48 10.27
CA GLY A 62 1.32 2.11 10.46
C GLY A 62 1.89 1.89 11.86
N TRP A 63 1.06 1.99 12.90
CA TRP A 63 1.50 1.74 14.28
C TRP A 63 1.96 0.31 14.52
N ASN A 64 1.20 -0.69 14.02
CA ASN A 64 1.57 -2.10 14.15
C ASN A 64 2.89 -2.40 13.41
N LEU A 65 3.05 -1.88 12.18
CA LEU A 65 4.30 -2.04 11.43
C LEU A 65 5.49 -1.41 12.15
N GLY A 66 5.33 -0.19 12.68
CA GLY A 66 6.39 0.46 13.45
C GLY A 66 6.83 -0.35 14.66
N ARG A 67 5.88 -0.94 15.40
CA ARG A 67 6.16 -1.86 16.50
C ARG A 67 6.90 -3.12 16.05
N CYS A 68 6.46 -3.74 14.95
CA CYS A 68 7.10 -4.93 14.39
C CYS A 68 8.57 -4.66 14.02
N PHE A 69 8.83 -3.61 13.24
CA PHE A 69 10.18 -3.28 12.77
C PHE A 69 11.10 -2.80 13.90
N ALA A 70 10.58 -2.04 14.87
CA ALA A 70 11.32 -1.69 16.08
C ALA A 70 11.73 -2.94 16.88
N GLY A 71 10.86 -3.96 16.94
CA GLY A 71 11.17 -5.26 17.54
C GLY A 71 12.26 -6.05 16.80
N LEU A 72 12.45 -5.77 15.51
CA LEU A 72 13.53 -6.33 14.68
C LEU A 72 14.83 -5.51 14.77
N ALA A 73 14.88 -4.46 15.60
CA ALA A 73 15.99 -3.53 15.77
C ALA A 73 16.19 -2.50 14.64
N ALA A 74 15.17 -2.25 13.82
CA ALA A 74 15.12 -1.02 13.02
C ALA A 74 14.95 0.19 13.95
N LYS A 75 15.66 1.29 13.67
CA LYS A 75 15.53 2.55 14.43
C LYS A 75 14.41 3.44 13.90
#